data_AF-A0A8D8G9A8-F1
#
_entry.id   AF-A0A8D8G9A8-F1
#
_cell.length_a   1.000
_cell.length_b   1.000
_cell.length_c   1.000
_cell.angle_alpha   90.00
_cell.angle_beta   90.00
_cell.angle_gamma   90.00
#
_symmetry.space_group_name_H-M   'P 1'
#
loop_
_entity.id
_entity.type
_entity.pdbx_description
1 polymer ?
#
loop_
_entity_poly.entity_id
_entity_poly.type
_entity_poly.pdbx_seq_one_letter_code
_entity_poly.pdbx_strand_id
1 'polypeptide(L)'
;TEIVEAYDGKYHGQGGYQSIDFFPTSDPYDSVLLKATKEVGFKQLLDFNAEEHIGYGICQHSIEGATRASSSKAFLNPIKNRKNLHIIKKAFVVSLHYDTENIVKGV
;
A
#
# COMPACT_ATOMS: atom_id res chain seq x y z
N THR A 1 -4.55 -14.21 5.68
CA THR A 1 -4.94 -13.53 6.95
C THR A 1 -6.44 -13.37 6.95
N GLU A 2 -7.08 -13.33 8.11
CA GLU A 2 -8.55 -13.25 8.28
C GLU A 2 -9.22 -12.22 7.37
N ILE A 3 -8.61 -11.04 7.17
CA ILE A 3 -9.13 -9.98 6.29
C ILE A 3 -9.09 -10.31 4.79
N VAL A 4 -8.16 -11.16 4.36
CA VAL A 4 -7.99 -11.55 2.96
C VAL A 4 -9.06 -12.56 2.54
N GLU A 5 -9.53 -13.38 3.48
CA GLU A 5 -10.61 -14.35 3.26
C GLU A 5 -11.99 -13.75 3.59
N ALA A 6 -12.04 -12.62 4.32
CA ALA A 6 -13.27 -11.90 4.57
C ALA A 6 -13.97 -11.49 3.28
N TYR A 7 -15.30 -11.36 3.34
CA TYR A 7 -16.15 -10.98 2.21
C TYR A 7 -15.92 -11.83 0.95
N ASP A 8 -15.71 -13.15 1.13
CA ASP A 8 -15.39 -14.11 0.07
C ASP A 8 -14.17 -13.72 -0.79
N GLY A 9 -13.22 -12.97 -0.20
CA GLY A 9 -12.01 -12.50 -0.88
C GLY A 9 -12.25 -11.40 -1.93
N LYS A 10 -13.41 -10.73 -1.90
CA LYS A 10 -13.80 -9.72 -2.89
C LYS A 10 -12.87 -8.50 -2.94
N TYR A 11 -12.36 -8.06 -1.78
CA TYR A 11 -11.69 -6.76 -1.66
C TYR A 11 -10.16 -6.82 -1.61
N HIS A 12 -9.56 -8.01 -1.48
CA HIS A 12 -8.12 -8.18 -1.31
C HIS A 12 -7.54 -9.20 -2.29
N GLY A 13 -6.54 -8.77 -3.06
CA GLY A 13 -5.76 -9.65 -3.92
C GLY A 13 -4.62 -10.34 -3.18
N GLN A 14 -4.28 -11.57 -3.60
CA GLN A 14 -3.14 -12.33 -3.09
C GLN A 14 -2.07 -12.54 -4.16
N GLY A 15 -0.81 -12.70 -3.75
CA GLY A 15 0.32 -12.97 -4.64
C GLY A 15 0.87 -11.74 -5.40
N GLY A 16 0.36 -10.55 -5.11
CA GLY A 16 0.90 -9.28 -5.62
C GLY A 16 2.24 -8.90 -4.96
N TYR A 17 2.99 -8.01 -5.62
CA TYR A 17 4.30 -7.54 -5.14
C TYR A 17 4.21 -6.52 -4.00
N GLN A 18 3.10 -5.77 -3.92
CA GLN A 18 2.90 -4.73 -2.92
C GLN A 18 2.34 -5.33 -1.64
N SER A 19 3.18 -5.43 -0.62
CA SER A 19 2.75 -5.88 0.71
C SER A 19 1.84 -4.83 1.36
N ILE A 20 0.74 -5.33 1.92
CA ILE A 20 -0.22 -4.60 2.75
C ILE A 20 -0.42 -5.43 4.02
N ASP A 21 -0.21 -4.83 5.18
CA ASP A 21 -0.32 -5.54 6.45
C ASP A 21 -0.74 -4.60 7.59
N PHE A 22 -1.07 -5.19 8.73
CA PHE A 22 -1.25 -4.47 9.98
C PHE A 22 0.08 -4.24 10.67
N PHE A 23 0.26 -3.05 11.25
CA PHE A 23 1.49 -2.77 11.98
C PHE A 23 1.56 -3.69 13.22
N PRO A 24 2.67 -4.41 13.46
CA PRO A 24 2.78 -5.36 14.56
C PRO A 24 3.02 -4.62 15.88
N THR A 25 2.01 -3.91 16.37
CA THR A 25 2.01 -3.23 17.66
C THR A 25 1.22 -4.01 18.70
N SER A 26 1.65 -3.89 19.96
CA SER A 26 0.93 -4.38 21.13
C SER A 26 0.54 -3.22 22.06
N ASP A 27 0.41 -2.01 21.49
CA ASP A 27 0.06 -0.83 22.28
C ASP A 27 -1.33 -1.01 22.91
N PRO A 28 -1.45 -0.97 24.25
CA PRO A 28 -2.73 -1.13 24.91
C PRO A 28 -3.77 -0.07 24.49
N TYR A 29 -3.33 1.11 24.02
CA TYR A 29 -4.21 2.19 23.62
C TYR A 29 -5.09 1.83 22.42
N ASP A 30 -4.64 0.97 21.50
CA ASP A 30 -5.45 0.53 20.35
C ASP A 30 -6.70 -0.19 20.83
N SER A 31 -6.55 -1.06 21.84
CA SER A 31 -7.67 -1.79 22.43
C SER A 31 -8.61 -0.88 23.24
N VAL A 32 -8.06 0.13 23.91
CA VAL A 32 -8.84 1.10 24.70
C VAL A 32 -9.68 1.98 23.77
N LEU A 33 -9.10 2.47 22.67
CA LEU A 33 -9.82 3.30 21.71
C LEU A 33 -10.94 2.53 21.01
N LEU A 34 -10.68 1.30 20.58
CA LEU A 34 -11.72 0.44 19.97
C LEU A 34 -12.88 0.16 20.95
N LYS A 35 -12.59 -0.09 22.23
CA LYS A 35 -13.63 -0.27 23.25
C LYS A 35 -14.44 1.01 23.47
N ALA A 36 -13.77 2.14 23.68
CA ALA A 36 -14.43 3.42 23.93
C ALA A 36 -15.36 3.81 22.77
N THR A 37 -14.90 3.64 21.52
CA THR A 37 -15.71 3.97 20.32
C THR A 37 -16.91 3.04 20.18
N LYS A 38 -16.76 1.76 20.55
CA LYS A 38 -17.86 0.80 20.60
C LYS A 38 -18.88 1.16 21.69
N GLU A 39 -18.43 1.59 22.87
CA GLU A 39 -19.31 1.99 23.99
C GLU A 39 -20.20 3.18 23.65
N VAL A 40 -19.69 4.14 22.87
CA VAL A 40 -20.49 5.29 22.39
C VAL A 40 -21.29 5.00 21.12
N GLY A 41 -21.32 3.75 20.67
CA GLY A 41 -22.19 3.27 19.58
C GLY A 41 -21.64 3.47 18.17
N PHE A 42 -20.35 3.77 18.00
CA PHE A 42 -19.78 3.83 16.64
C PHE A 42 -19.62 2.44 16.03
N LYS A 43 -19.94 2.35 14.73
CA LYS A 43 -19.74 1.14 13.91
C LYS A 43 -18.26 0.73 13.93
N GLN A 44 -18.03 -0.55 14.18
CA GLN A 44 -16.70 -1.14 14.09
C GLN A 44 -16.53 -1.76 12.70
N LEU A 45 -15.42 -1.43 12.04
CA LEU A 45 -15.06 -1.91 10.72
C LEU A 45 -13.96 -2.96 10.86
N LEU A 46 -14.21 -4.13 10.27
CA LEU A 46 -13.18 -5.16 10.11
C LEU A 46 -12.12 -4.71 9.09
N ASP A 47 -12.58 -4.01 8.05
CA ASP A 47 -11.76 -3.59 6.93
C ASP A 47 -12.24 -2.24 6.39
N PHE A 48 -11.34 -1.26 6.39
CA PHE A 48 -11.61 0.07 5.82
C PHE A 48 -11.65 0.07 4.29
N ASN A 49 -11.09 -0.94 3.64
CA ASN A 49 -10.99 -1.05 2.19
C ASN A 49 -12.09 -1.93 1.57
N ALA A 50 -13.07 -2.34 2.39
CA ALA A 50 -14.25 -3.10 1.94
C ALA A 50 -15.39 -2.16 1.51
N GLU A 51 -16.64 -2.58 1.70
CA GLU A 51 -17.84 -1.82 1.31
C GLU A 51 -18.10 -0.57 2.16
N GLU A 52 -17.67 -0.59 3.42
CA GLU A 52 -18.07 0.37 4.44
C GLU A 52 -16.86 1.17 4.93
N HIS A 53 -16.90 2.50 4.79
CA HIS A 53 -15.74 3.37 5.05
C HIS A 53 -15.91 4.28 6.28
N ILE A 54 -17.10 4.34 6.88
CA ILE A 54 -17.40 5.17 8.05
C ILE A 54 -17.51 4.29 9.29
N GLY A 55 -16.53 4.40 10.19
CA GLY A 55 -16.48 3.65 11.46
C GLY A 55 -15.06 3.60 12.04
N TYR A 56 -14.86 2.74 13.03
CA TYR A 56 -13.59 2.56 13.74
C TYR A 56 -13.07 1.13 13.58
N GLY A 57 -11.75 0.97 13.48
CA GLY A 57 -11.10 -0.30 13.21
C GLY A 57 -9.59 -0.15 13.20
N ILE A 58 -8.86 -1.23 12.98
CA ILE A 58 -7.40 -1.18 12.83
C ILE A 58 -7.07 -0.97 11.35
N CYS A 59 -6.18 -0.04 11.04
CA CYS A 59 -5.83 0.32 9.68
C CYS A 59 -4.69 -0.56 9.13
N GLN A 60 -4.86 -0.98 7.87
CA GLN A 60 -3.81 -1.63 7.10
C GLN A 60 -2.85 -0.58 6.54
N HIS A 61 -1.61 -0.97 6.32
CA HIS A 61 -0.54 -0.10 5.85
C HIS A 61 0.25 -0.77 4.73
N SER A 62 0.87 0.03 3.85
CA SER A 62 1.88 -0.46 2.91
C SER A 62 3.20 -0.76 3.62
N ILE A 63 3.23 -1.89 4.32
CA ILE A 63 4.35 -2.36 5.14
C ILE A 63 4.62 -3.85 4.90
N GLU A 64 5.83 -4.25 5.29
CA GLU A 64 6.26 -5.64 5.40
C GLU A 64 6.97 -5.76 6.75
N GLY A 65 6.32 -6.44 7.70
CA GLY A 65 6.68 -6.38 9.12
C GLY A 65 6.65 -4.93 9.63
N ALA A 66 7.67 -4.52 10.36
CA ALA A 66 7.80 -3.14 10.87
C ALA A 66 8.40 -2.14 9.87
N THR A 67 8.53 -2.49 8.58
CA THR A 67 9.20 -1.65 7.58
C THR A 67 8.26 -1.20 6.47
N ARG A 68 8.48 0.00 5.93
CA ARG A 68 7.72 0.50 4.77
C ARG A 68 7.93 -0.39 3.54
N ALA A 69 6.84 -0.84 2.94
CA ALA A 69 6.82 -1.49 1.63
C ALA A 69 6.60 -0.42 0.54
N SER A 70 7.66 0.30 0.17
CA SER A 70 7.56 1.32 -0.91
C SER A 70 7.44 0.68 -2.29
N SER A 71 6.93 1.42 -3.28
CA SER A 71 6.85 0.93 -4.67
C SER A 71 8.22 0.53 -5.23
N SER A 72 9.30 1.21 -4.83
CA SER A 72 10.67 0.80 -5.21
C SER A 72 11.06 -0.54 -4.60
N LYS A 73 10.73 -0.77 -3.31
CA LYS A 73 10.98 -2.06 -2.64
C LYS A 73 10.15 -3.19 -3.24
N ALA A 74 8.87 -2.93 -3.50
CA ALA A 74 7.93 -3.91 -4.03
C ALA A 74 8.20 -4.26 -5.50
N PHE A 75 8.38 -3.26 -6.37
CA PHE A 75 8.38 -3.48 -7.82
C PHE A 75 9.74 -3.35 -8.48
N LEU A 76 10.61 -2.43 -8.03
CA LEU A 76 11.91 -2.20 -8.69
C LEU A 76 13.01 -3.10 -8.15
N ASN A 77 13.14 -3.20 -6.82
CA ASN A 77 14.21 -3.94 -6.16
C ASN A 77 14.28 -5.42 -6.56
N PRO A 78 13.16 -6.17 -6.70
CA PRO A 78 13.22 -7.59 -7.07
C PRO A 78 13.75 -7.82 -8.49
N ILE A 79 13.60 -6.83 -9.38
CA ILE A 79 13.90 -6.97 -10.80
C ILE A 79 15.05 -6.08 -11.27
N LYS A 80 15.72 -5.35 -10.35
CA LYS A 80 16.76 -4.35 -10.63
C LYS A 80 17.95 -4.88 -11.45
N ASN A 81 18.14 -6.21 -11.50
CA ASN A 81 19.24 -6.86 -12.22
C ASN A 81 18.85 -7.32 -13.64
N ARG A 82 17.60 -7.11 -14.08
CA ARG A 82 17.19 -7.43 -15.45
C ARG A 82 17.96 -6.56 -16.44
N LYS A 83 18.58 -7.17 -17.45
CA LYS A 83 19.45 -6.47 -18.42
C LYS A 83 18.73 -5.38 -19.22
N ASN A 84 17.42 -5.47 -19.34
CA ASN A 84 16.57 -4.51 -20.04
C ASN A 84 15.96 -3.43 -19.11
N LEU A 85 16.38 -3.37 -17.83
CA LEU A 85 15.94 -2.34 -16.90
C LEU A 85 17.14 -1.50 -16.45
N HIS A 86 17.07 -0.20 -16.69
CA HIS A 86 18.09 0.76 -16.29
C HIS A 86 17.50 1.73 -15.25
N ILE A 87 18.13 1.83 -14.07
CA ILE A 87 17.69 2.71 -12.99
C ILE A 87 18.76 3.78 -12.75
N ILE A 88 18.45 5.02 -13.10
CA ILE A 88 19.31 6.18 -12.85
C ILE A 88 18.78 6.90 -11.60
N LYS A 89 19.65 7.11 -10.61
CA LYS A 89 19.31 7.84 -9.37
C LYS A 89 19.88 9.24 -9.43
N LYS A 90 19.26 10.17 -8.69
CA LYS A 90 19.71 11.58 -8.58
C LYS A 90 19.78 12.30 -9.93
N ALA A 91 18.93 11.90 -10.87
CA ALA A 91 18.76 12.58 -12.14
C ALA A 91 17.40 13.27 -12.15
N PHE A 92 17.39 14.57 -12.43
CA PHE A 92 16.17 15.35 -12.60
C PHE A 92 15.96 15.55 -14.11
N VAL A 93 14.79 15.19 -14.61
CA VAL A 93 14.42 15.43 -16.01
C VAL A 93 14.11 16.91 -16.18
N VAL A 94 14.77 17.56 -17.15
CA VAL A 94 14.66 19.02 -17.33
C VAL A 94 13.74 19.38 -18.51
N SER A 95 13.74 18.58 -19.56
CA SER A 95 12.99 18.87 -20.79
C SER A 95 12.62 17.58 -21.52
N LEU A 96 11.68 17.67 -22.45
CA LEU A 96 11.40 16.60 -23.41
C LEU A 96 12.01 16.99 -24.75
N HIS A 97 12.59 16.03 -25.46
CA HIS A 97 13.16 16.25 -26.79
C HIS A 97 12.16 15.81 -27.86
N TYR A 98 11.74 16.73 -28.72
CA TYR A 98 10.77 16.50 -29.79
C TYR A 98 11.47 16.47 -31.16
N ASP A 99 10.97 15.66 -32.08
CA ASP A 99 11.31 15.76 -33.50
C ASP A 99 10.44 16.80 -34.24
N THR A 100 10.64 16.92 -35.55
CA THR A 100 9.89 17.86 -36.41
C THR A 100 8.40 17.56 -36.52
N GLU A 101 7.97 16.35 -36.15
CA GLU A 101 6.58 15.90 -36.15
C GLU A 101 5.95 15.99 -34.74
N ASN A 102 6.65 16.60 -33.77
CA ASN A 102 6.26 16.66 -32.36
C ASN A 102 6.20 15.30 -31.64
N ILE A 103 7.03 14.33 -32.05
CA ILE A 103 7.17 13.04 -31.36
C ILE A 103 8.33 13.12 -30.34
N VAL A 104 8.07 12.69 -29.10
CA VAL A 104 9.12 12.63 -28.04
C VAL A 104 10.14 11.54 -28.40
N LYS A 105 11.41 11.93 -28.55
CA LYS A 105 12.56 11.02 -28.76
C LYS A 105 13.42 10.84 -27.51
N GLY A 106 13.18 11.62 -26.46
CA GLY A 106 13.95 11.54 -25.23
C GLY A 106 13.48 12.50 -24.15
N VAL A 107 14.20 12.44 -23.02
CA VAL A 107 14.05 13.28 -21.83
C VAL A 107 15.39 13.95 -21.50
#